data_AF-A0AAD9TVY6-F1
#
_entry.id   AF-A0AAD9TVY6-F1
#
_cell.length_a   1.000
_cell.length_b   1.000
_cell.length_c   1.000
_cell.angle_alpha   90.00
_cell.angle_beta   90.00
_cell.angle_gamma   90.00
#
_symmetry.space_group_name_H-M   'P 1'
#
loop_
_entity.id
_entity.type
_entity.pdbx_description
1 polymer ?
#
loop_
_entity_poly.entity_id
_entity_poly.type
_entity_poly.pdbx_seq_one_letter_code
_entity_poly.pdbx_strand_id
1 'polypeptide(L)'
;MVQNSSDNFEKIFMEIEKALLQIEAREKELEKREKLLQVREIQIDTTRKKHRNDRDIMQEKEAYDRKRRELGGKIETKRKIESEIEALRSDLKMVKRKGVCDQDKEMDALHQQLMEKEEALSDLEADNLVLTIRERKLNQELQDARKELIDTLREESSGDLIGVKIMGELDRTPFIAAMKRKFTDEEADVKALELCSLWEGYITDPSFCPFKIITNKEGYSKEIIDLSNLKLKSLRKEYGVEVVDAVSRALLEMNEYNASGRYTVPELWNFGDDRKATLKEVVLHIMKTWKRPIKRKRTVMQTRSSGVKCTTNK
;
A
#
# COMPACT_ATOMS: atom_id res chain seq x y z
N MET A 1 -69.65 51.26 -26.73
CA MET A 1 -68.81 51.23 -25.52
C MET A 1 -68.48 49.80 -25.06
N VAL A 2 -69.38 48.82 -25.22
CA VAL A 2 -69.20 47.42 -24.74
C VAL A 2 -68.15 46.61 -25.53
N GLN A 3 -67.98 46.84 -26.85
CA GLN A 3 -67.00 46.12 -27.68
C GLN A 3 -65.54 46.44 -27.27
N ASN A 4 -65.22 47.74 -27.09
CA ASN A 4 -63.89 48.18 -26.66
C ASN A 4 -63.48 47.62 -25.29
N SER A 5 -64.44 47.40 -24.37
CA SER A 5 -64.14 46.74 -23.10
C SER A 5 -63.84 45.26 -23.27
N SER A 6 -64.59 44.54 -24.12
CA SER A 6 -64.37 43.12 -24.39
C SER A 6 -63.01 42.87 -25.03
N ASP A 7 -62.64 43.66 -26.05
CA ASP A 7 -61.35 43.55 -26.72
C ASP A 7 -60.17 43.87 -25.78
N ASN A 8 -60.38 44.75 -24.80
CA ASN A 8 -59.39 45.07 -23.77
C ASN A 8 -59.21 43.91 -22.77
N PHE A 9 -60.29 43.21 -22.39
CA PHE A 9 -60.20 42.02 -21.55
C PHE A 9 -59.51 40.85 -22.25
N GLU A 10 -59.79 40.61 -23.53
CA GLU A 10 -59.12 39.59 -24.34
C GLU A 10 -57.60 39.82 -24.40
N LYS A 11 -57.20 41.09 -24.60
CA LYS A 11 -55.80 41.50 -24.61
C LYS A 11 -55.12 41.26 -23.25
N ILE A 12 -55.79 41.61 -22.15
CA ILE A 12 -55.30 41.36 -20.79
C ILE A 12 -55.16 39.86 -20.53
N PHE A 13 -56.12 39.04 -20.98
CA PHE A 13 -56.07 37.59 -20.83
C PHE A 13 -54.87 36.97 -21.57
N MET A 14 -54.63 37.37 -22.81
CA MET A 14 -53.46 36.96 -23.60
C MET A 14 -52.13 37.38 -22.95
N GLU A 15 -52.08 38.58 -22.36
CA GLU A 15 -50.91 39.06 -21.62
C GLU A 15 -50.66 38.23 -20.34
N ILE A 16 -51.72 37.86 -19.61
CA ILE A 16 -51.63 36.98 -18.43
C ILE A 16 -51.14 35.58 -18.81
N GLU A 17 -51.66 34.99 -19.89
CA GLU A 17 -51.26 33.66 -20.34
C GLU A 17 -49.79 33.65 -20.80
N LYS A 18 -49.36 34.69 -21.51
CA LYS A 18 -47.96 34.88 -21.88
C LYS A 18 -47.06 35.06 -20.65
N ALA A 19 -47.52 35.79 -19.63
CA ALA A 19 -46.79 35.96 -18.38
C ALA A 19 -46.67 34.64 -17.59
N LEU A 20 -47.74 33.83 -17.55
CA LEU A 20 -47.73 32.49 -16.94
C LEU A 20 -46.69 31.57 -17.59
N LEU A 21 -46.65 31.51 -18.93
CA LEU A 21 -45.64 30.74 -19.66
C LEU A 21 -44.20 31.20 -19.36
N GLN A 22 -43.99 32.51 -19.22
CA GLN A 22 -42.69 33.07 -18.84
C GLN A 22 -42.29 32.72 -17.40
N ILE A 23 -43.26 32.69 -16.47
CA ILE A 23 -43.03 32.29 -15.07
C ILE A 23 -42.64 30.81 -15.03
N GLU A 24 -43.38 29.92 -15.69
CA GLU A 24 -43.07 28.49 -15.71
C GLU A 24 -41.68 28.20 -16.32
N ALA A 25 -41.32 28.94 -17.38
CA ALA A 25 -39.98 28.83 -17.97
C ALA A 25 -38.88 29.28 -16.98
N ARG A 26 -39.10 30.37 -16.24
CA ARG A 26 -38.17 30.85 -15.22
C ARG A 26 -38.07 29.90 -14.03
N GLU A 27 -39.16 29.29 -13.59
CA GLU A 27 -39.16 28.29 -12.52
C GLU A 27 -38.30 27.08 -12.89
N LYS A 28 -38.46 26.54 -14.11
CA LYS A 28 -37.61 25.45 -14.62
C LYS A 28 -36.13 25.85 -14.71
N GLU A 29 -35.84 27.11 -15.03
CA GLU A 29 -34.47 27.61 -15.08
C GLU A 29 -33.87 27.80 -13.67
N LEU A 30 -34.65 28.30 -12.73
CA LEU A 30 -34.25 28.41 -11.32
C LEU A 30 -33.99 27.03 -10.70
N GLU A 31 -34.83 26.04 -10.97
CA GLU A 31 -34.64 24.67 -10.49
C GLU A 31 -33.31 24.06 -11.01
N LYS A 32 -32.97 24.30 -12.29
CA LYS A 32 -31.67 23.90 -12.85
C LYS A 32 -30.50 24.60 -12.17
N ARG A 33 -30.62 25.91 -11.91
CA ARG A 33 -29.58 26.70 -11.23
C ARG A 33 -29.41 26.24 -9.78
N GLU A 34 -30.50 25.92 -9.09
CA GLU A 34 -30.45 25.42 -7.72
C GLU A 34 -29.70 24.07 -7.64
N LYS A 35 -30.01 23.12 -8.53
CA LYS A 35 -29.27 21.85 -8.64
C LYS A 35 -27.79 22.08 -8.93
N LEU A 36 -27.45 23.02 -9.80
CA LEU A 36 -26.05 23.36 -10.10
C LEU A 36 -25.33 23.97 -8.89
N LEU A 37 -26.00 24.84 -8.14
CA LEU A 37 -25.46 25.43 -6.91
C LEU A 37 -25.21 24.38 -5.83
N GLN A 38 -26.14 23.44 -5.63
CA GLN A 38 -25.97 22.33 -4.69
C GLN A 38 -24.73 21.48 -5.03
N VAL A 39 -24.54 21.13 -6.32
CA VAL A 39 -23.35 20.38 -6.75
C VAL A 39 -22.07 21.18 -6.50
N ARG A 40 -22.08 22.48 -6.79
CA ARG A 40 -20.93 23.37 -6.58
C ARG A 40 -20.57 23.53 -5.11
N GLU A 41 -21.56 23.62 -4.23
CA GLU A 41 -21.35 23.72 -2.78
C GLU A 41 -20.67 22.47 -2.22
N ILE A 42 -21.16 21.28 -2.61
CA ILE A 42 -20.52 19.99 -2.26
C ILE A 42 -19.08 19.95 -2.76
N GLN A 43 -18.82 20.44 -3.97
CA GLN A 43 -17.48 20.49 -4.54
C GLN A 43 -16.55 21.44 -3.75
N ILE A 44 -17.05 22.61 -3.34
CA ILE A 44 -16.28 23.56 -2.52
C ILE A 44 -15.96 22.94 -1.15
N ASP A 45 -16.93 22.30 -0.51
CA ASP A 45 -16.75 21.69 0.80
C ASP A 45 -15.80 20.49 0.78
N THR A 46 -15.90 19.64 -0.23
CA THR A 46 -14.95 18.55 -0.44
C THR A 46 -13.53 19.08 -0.68
N THR A 47 -13.38 20.15 -1.47
CA THR A 47 -12.09 20.81 -1.71
C THR A 47 -11.52 21.43 -0.43
N ARG A 48 -12.36 22.11 0.37
CA ARG A 48 -11.97 22.69 1.67
C ARG A 48 -11.50 21.61 2.65
N LYS A 49 -12.23 20.50 2.75
CA LYS A 49 -11.83 19.35 3.59
C LYS A 49 -10.49 18.78 3.15
N LYS A 50 -10.29 18.60 1.85
CA LYS A 50 -9.00 18.14 1.30
C LYS A 50 -7.84 19.06 1.69
N HIS A 51 -8.00 20.38 1.50
CA HIS A 51 -6.97 21.35 1.87
C HIS A 51 -6.66 21.39 3.37
N ARG A 52 -7.65 21.16 4.25
CA ARG A 52 -7.40 21.04 5.69
C ARG A 52 -6.54 19.81 5.98
N ASN A 53 -6.94 18.65 5.48
CA ASN A 53 -6.18 17.42 5.66
C ASN A 53 -4.75 17.54 5.11
N ASP A 54 -4.57 18.16 3.93
CA ASP A 54 -3.24 18.36 3.33
C ASP A 54 -2.36 19.29 4.21
N ARG A 55 -2.96 20.30 4.85
CA ARG A 55 -2.27 21.19 5.78
C ARG A 55 -1.84 20.43 7.04
N ASP A 56 -2.73 19.62 7.62
CA ASP A 56 -2.43 18.85 8.82
C ASP A 56 -1.28 17.86 8.57
N ILE A 57 -1.34 17.15 7.43
CA ILE A 57 -0.26 16.26 6.97
C ILE A 57 1.06 17.03 6.78
N MET A 58 1.01 18.24 6.22
CA MET A 58 2.20 19.06 5.99
C MET A 58 2.83 19.51 7.31
N GLN A 59 2.02 19.96 8.27
CA GLN A 59 2.51 20.36 9.61
C GLN A 59 3.15 19.19 10.35
N GLU A 60 2.53 18.01 10.28
CA GLU A 60 3.06 16.78 10.89
C GLU A 60 4.40 16.40 10.24
N LYS A 61 4.48 16.41 8.91
CA LYS A 61 5.73 16.16 8.17
C LYS A 61 6.84 17.13 8.57
N GLU A 62 6.53 18.42 8.67
CA GLU A 62 7.51 19.41 9.11
C GLU A 62 7.97 19.19 10.55
N ALA A 63 7.08 18.74 11.44
CA ALA A 63 7.44 18.39 12.81
C ALA A 63 8.42 17.21 12.84
N TYR A 64 8.18 16.18 12.02
CA TYR A 64 9.11 15.07 11.84
C TYR A 64 10.45 15.52 11.27
N ASP A 65 10.45 16.37 10.24
CA ASP A 65 11.68 16.90 9.65
C ASP A 65 12.47 17.77 10.63
N ARG A 66 11.79 18.55 11.49
CA ARG A 66 12.42 19.29 12.60
C ARG A 66 13.09 18.33 13.58
N LYS A 67 12.38 17.28 14.01
CA LYS A 67 12.95 16.29 14.95
C LYS A 67 14.12 15.54 14.35
N ARG A 68 14.07 15.20 13.05
CA ARG A 68 15.19 14.58 12.33
C ARG A 68 16.43 15.46 12.31
N ARG A 69 16.27 16.78 12.09
CA ARG A 69 17.39 17.74 12.16
C ARG A 69 17.98 17.83 13.56
N GLU A 70 17.13 17.88 14.59
CA GLU A 70 17.56 17.90 15.99
C GLU A 70 18.39 16.66 16.34
N LEU A 71 17.91 15.46 15.98
CA LEU A 71 18.64 14.21 16.18
C LEU A 71 19.95 14.17 15.39
N GLY A 72 19.96 14.68 14.15
CA GLY A 72 21.19 14.85 13.37
C GLY A 72 22.22 15.74 14.08
N GLY A 73 21.77 16.82 14.73
CA GLY A 73 22.62 17.65 15.58
C GLY A 73 23.19 16.89 16.79
N LYS A 74 22.37 16.08 17.47
CA LYS A 74 22.82 15.23 18.59
C LYS A 74 23.88 14.20 18.17
N ILE A 75 23.78 13.65 16.96
CA ILE A 75 24.77 12.71 16.41
C ILE A 75 26.12 13.42 16.19
N GLU A 76 26.10 14.64 15.63
CA GLU A 76 27.32 15.42 15.45
C GLU A 76 27.95 15.82 16.78
N THR A 77 27.14 16.22 17.77
CA THR A 77 27.65 16.54 19.11
C THR A 77 28.25 15.31 19.78
N LYS A 78 27.63 14.13 19.65
CA LYS A 78 28.18 12.87 20.15
C LYS A 78 29.57 12.61 19.55
N ARG A 79 29.69 12.68 18.22
CA ARG A 79 30.96 12.48 17.50
C ARG A 79 32.04 13.45 17.96
N LYS A 80 31.67 14.70 18.23
CA LYS A 80 32.58 15.72 18.76
C LYS A 80 33.07 15.37 20.18
N ILE A 81 32.16 15.01 21.09
CA ILE A 81 32.49 14.60 22.46
C ILE A 81 33.40 13.37 22.45
N GLU A 82 33.13 12.37 21.61
CA GLU A 82 33.99 11.18 21.47
C GLU A 82 35.41 11.56 21.04
N SER A 83 35.57 12.52 20.13
CA SER A 83 36.87 13.02 19.69
C SER A 83 37.60 13.81 20.79
N GLU A 84 36.87 14.61 21.58
CA GLU A 84 37.43 15.36 22.71
C GLU A 84 37.88 14.43 23.85
N ILE A 85 37.11 13.38 24.17
CA ILE A 85 37.49 12.35 25.14
C ILE A 85 38.80 11.67 24.73
N GLU A 86 38.94 11.30 23.46
CA GLU A 86 40.17 10.67 22.95
C GLU A 86 41.39 11.60 23.04
N ALA A 87 41.21 12.89 22.74
CA ALA A 87 42.25 13.90 22.89
C ALA A 87 42.68 14.08 24.36
N LEU A 88 41.72 14.23 25.28
CA LEU A 88 41.99 14.36 26.72
C LEU A 88 42.72 13.14 27.29
N ARG A 89 42.33 11.93 26.86
CA ARG A 89 43.03 10.68 27.22
C ARG A 89 44.48 10.67 26.73
N SER A 90 44.74 11.21 25.55
CA SER A 90 46.11 11.35 25.01
C SER A 90 46.94 12.37 25.80
N ASP A 91 46.37 13.52 26.13
CA ASP A 91 47.04 14.58 26.89
C ASP A 91 47.40 14.13 28.31
N LEU A 92 46.47 13.47 29.01
CA LEU A 92 46.72 12.85 30.32
C LEU A 92 47.91 11.87 30.25
N LYS A 93 48.00 11.08 29.19
CA LYS A 93 49.12 10.15 28.97
C LYS A 93 50.44 10.88 28.74
N MET A 94 50.44 12.05 28.10
CA MET A 94 51.63 12.88 27.92
C MET A 94 52.08 13.54 29.21
N VAL A 95 51.17 14.14 29.97
CA VAL A 95 51.48 14.79 31.27
C VAL A 95 52.08 13.77 32.24
N LYS A 96 51.48 12.56 32.32
CA LYS A 96 51.99 11.46 33.14
C LYS A 96 53.43 11.03 32.80
N ARG A 97 53.86 11.18 31.53
CA ARG A 97 55.24 10.84 31.10
C ARG A 97 56.26 11.91 31.47
N LYS A 98 55.84 13.16 31.72
CA LYS A 98 56.75 14.30 31.95
C LYS A 98 57.23 14.41 33.41
N GLY A 99 56.48 13.90 34.38
CA GLY A 99 56.99 13.58 35.73
C GLY A 99 57.56 14.72 36.58
N VAL A 100 57.02 15.95 36.50
CA VAL A 100 57.49 17.12 37.28
C VAL A 100 56.48 17.54 38.35
N CYS A 101 56.94 18.05 39.51
CA CYS A 101 56.13 18.30 40.72
C CYS A 101 55.06 19.41 40.63
N ASP A 102 55.02 20.22 39.57
CA ASP A 102 54.00 21.27 39.37
C ASP A 102 52.83 20.82 38.47
N GLN A 103 52.83 19.56 38.01
CA GLN A 103 51.86 19.02 37.05
C GLN A 103 50.59 18.43 37.68
N ASP A 104 50.50 18.36 39.02
CA ASP A 104 49.34 17.76 39.70
C ASP A 104 48.05 18.55 39.42
N LYS A 105 48.12 19.89 39.43
CA LYS A 105 46.96 20.75 39.12
C LYS A 105 46.51 20.64 37.65
N GLU A 106 47.46 20.47 36.73
CA GLU A 106 47.18 20.29 35.30
C GLU A 106 46.51 18.94 35.05
N MET A 107 47.01 17.89 35.71
CA MET A 107 46.45 16.55 35.67
C MET A 107 45.04 16.49 36.28
N ASP A 108 44.82 17.14 37.42
CA ASP A 108 43.50 17.21 38.07
C ASP A 108 42.48 17.93 37.17
N ALA A 109 42.87 19.04 36.53
CA ALA A 109 42.01 19.76 35.60
C ALA A 109 41.62 18.91 34.37
N LEU A 110 42.57 18.16 33.81
CA LEU A 110 42.30 17.25 32.69
C LEU A 110 41.40 16.08 33.09
N HIS A 111 41.59 15.51 34.29
CA HIS A 111 40.70 14.47 34.82
C HIS A 111 39.28 15.00 35.00
N GLN A 112 39.12 16.20 35.55
CA GLN A 112 37.79 16.79 35.73
C GLN A 112 37.07 17.00 34.40
N GLN A 113 37.75 17.55 33.39
CA GLN A 113 37.16 17.72 32.05
C GLN A 113 36.82 16.38 31.40
N LEU A 114 37.67 15.36 31.57
CA LEU A 114 37.41 14.02 31.05
C LEU A 114 36.14 13.42 31.68
N MET A 115 36.00 13.52 33.01
CA MET A 115 34.83 13.05 33.75
C MET A 115 33.54 13.74 33.26
N GLU A 116 33.55 15.07 33.12
CA GLU A 116 32.39 15.83 32.62
C GLU A 116 31.97 15.40 31.20
N LYS A 117 32.95 15.11 30.33
CA LYS A 117 32.68 14.67 28.94
C LYS A 117 32.20 13.23 28.88
N GLU A 118 32.76 12.34 29.70
CA GLU A 118 32.32 10.95 29.82
C GLU A 118 30.89 10.85 30.38
N GLU A 119 30.53 11.69 31.36
CA GLU A 119 29.16 11.81 31.86
C GLU A 119 28.20 12.29 30.76
N ALA A 120 28.55 13.36 30.04
CA ALA A 120 27.73 13.86 28.92
C ALA A 120 27.56 12.84 27.78
N LEU A 121 28.59 12.01 27.50
CA LEU A 121 28.47 10.92 26.54
C LEU A 121 27.53 9.83 27.07
N SER A 122 27.63 9.48 28.35
CA SER A 122 26.78 8.47 28.99
C SER A 122 25.29 8.87 28.93
N ASP A 123 24.98 10.14 29.18
CA ASP A 123 23.62 10.67 29.06
C ASP A 123 23.06 10.53 27.63
N LEU A 124 23.88 10.86 26.62
CA LEU A 124 23.50 10.71 25.20
C LEU A 124 23.27 9.24 24.81
N GLU A 125 24.05 8.32 25.38
CA GLU A 125 23.90 6.87 25.16
C GLU A 125 22.65 6.33 25.83
N ALA A 126 22.32 6.80 27.04
CA ALA A 126 21.07 6.47 27.72
C ALA A 126 19.84 6.93 26.91
N ASP A 127 19.86 8.17 26.41
CA ASP A 127 18.84 8.71 25.49
C ASP A 127 18.66 7.82 24.25
N ASN A 128 19.77 7.39 23.64
CA ASN A 128 19.75 6.54 22.44
C ASN A 128 19.15 5.16 22.72
N LEU A 129 19.48 4.56 23.86
CA LEU A 129 18.89 3.29 24.27
C LEU A 129 17.37 3.38 24.42
N VAL A 130 16.87 4.45 25.06
CA VAL A 130 15.42 4.69 25.21
C VAL A 130 14.74 4.83 23.84
N LEU A 131 15.34 5.60 22.92
CA LEU A 131 14.81 5.77 21.56
C LEU A 131 14.79 4.44 20.78
N THR A 132 15.85 3.63 20.89
CA THR A 132 15.93 2.31 20.25
C THR A 132 14.85 1.36 20.77
N ILE A 133 14.60 1.33 22.08
CA ILE A 133 13.53 0.51 22.67
C ILE A 133 12.16 0.97 22.15
N ARG A 134 11.93 2.28 22.06
CA ARG A 134 10.68 2.84 21.56
C ARG A 134 10.46 2.54 20.07
N GLU A 135 11.50 2.67 19.26
CA GLU A 135 11.47 2.38 17.81
C GLU A 135 11.13 0.93 17.56
N ARG A 136 11.74 0.00 18.28
CA ARG A 136 11.40 -1.44 18.23
C ARG A 136 9.93 -1.71 18.57
N LYS A 137 9.40 -1.08 19.62
CA LYS A 137 7.98 -1.24 20.02
C LYS A 137 7.02 -0.73 18.94
N LEU A 138 7.25 0.48 18.44
CA LEU A 138 6.40 1.06 17.39
C LEU A 138 6.48 0.28 16.08
N ASN A 139 7.67 -0.21 15.71
CA ASN A 139 7.82 -1.09 14.56
C ASN A 139 7.07 -2.40 14.74
N GLN A 140 7.10 -2.99 15.95
CA GLN A 140 6.33 -4.19 16.24
C GLN A 140 4.82 -3.95 16.06
N GLU A 141 4.29 -2.88 16.65
CA GLU A 141 2.88 -2.49 16.49
C GLU A 141 2.51 -2.28 15.00
N LEU A 142 3.41 -1.68 14.22
CA LEU A 142 3.21 -1.48 12.78
C LEU A 142 3.16 -2.81 11.99
N GLN A 143 4.04 -3.75 12.32
CA GLN A 143 4.04 -5.08 11.71
C GLN A 143 2.82 -5.90 12.12
N ASP A 144 2.43 -5.83 13.39
CA ASP A 144 1.23 -6.50 13.90
C ASP A 144 -0.03 -5.97 13.19
N ALA A 145 -0.15 -4.64 13.04
CA ALA A 145 -1.23 -4.03 12.28
C ALA A 145 -1.21 -4.44 10.80
N ARG A 146 -0.03 -4.54 10.18
CA ARG A 146 0.10 -5.02 8.79
C ARG A 146 -0.38 -6.47 8.66
N LYS A 147 0.02 -7.33 9.59
CA LYS A 147 -0.37 -8.75 9.62
C LYS A 147 -1.88 -8.89 9.77
N GLU A 148 -2.48 -8.19 10.73
CA GLU A 148 -3.92 -8.21 10.95
C GLU A 148 -4.70 -7.77 9.71
N LEU A 149 -4.23 -6.73 9.01
CA LEU A 149 -4.84 -6.28 7.76
C LEU A 149 -4.72 -7.30 6.63
N ILE A 150 -3.58 -8.00 6.53
CA ILE A 150 -3.39 -9.08 5.57
C ILE A 150 -4.36 -10.22 5.87
N ASP A 151 -4.48 -10.63 7.13
CA ASP A 151 -5.36 -11.73 7.53
C ASP A 151 -6.83 -11.37 7.29
N THR A 152 -7.23 -10.14 7.63
CA THR A 152 -8.59 -9.62 7.39
C THR A 152 -8.94 -9.56 5.89
N LEU A 153 -8.05 -9.01 5.06
CA LEU A 153 -8.32 -8.81 3.63
C LEU A 153 -8.17 -10.11 2.81
N ARG A 154 -7.50 -11.14 3.35
CA ARG A 154 -7.42 -12.45 2.71
C ARG A 154 -8.78 -13.12 2.57
N GLU A 155 -9.70 -12.85 3.50
CA GLU A 155 -11.06 -13.43 3.51
C GLU A 155 -12.04 -12.67 2.60
N GLU A 156 -11.71 -11.43 2.21
CA GLU A 156 -12.53 -10.62 1.32
C GLU A 156 -12.19 -10.92 -0.16
N SER A 157 -13.22 -11.11 -0.99
CA SER A 157 -13.06 -11.54 -2.38
C SER A 157 -12.23 -10.58 -3.23
N SER A 158 -11.33 -11.15 -4.03
CA SER A 158 -10.27 -10.59 -4.87
C SER A 158 -10.71 -9.73 -6.08
N GLY A 159 -11.68 -8.84 -5.88
CA GLY A 159 -12.19 -7.92 -6.91
C GLY A 159 -11.91 -6.43 -6.67
N ASP A 160 -11.34 -6.08 -5.52
CA ASP A 160 -11.13 -4.69 -5.11
C ASP A 160 -9.74 -4.15 -5.49
N LEU A 161 -9.66 -2.82 -5.68
CA LEU A 161 -8.44 -2.10 -6.09
C LEU A 161 -7.24 -2.36 -5.15
N ILE A 162 -7.52 -2.65 -3.88
CA ILE A 162 -6.54 -2.93 -2.84
C ILE A 162 -6.94 -4.25 -2.18
N GLY A 163 -5.99 -5.16 -2.03
CA GLY A 163 -6.22 -6.46 -1.41
C GLY A 163 -4.91 -7.15 -1.05
N VAL A 164 -4.95 -8.47 -0.94
CA VAL A 164 -3.77 -9.31 -0.67
C VAL A 164 -3.32 -9.99 -1.96
N LYS A 165 -2.04 -9.82 -2.30
CA LYS A 165 -1.37 -10.58 -3.36
C LYS A 165 -0.45 -11.61 -2.71
N ILE A 166 -0.45 -12.84 -3.22
CA ILE A 166 0.45 -13.90 -2.76
C ILE A 166 1.70 -13.87 -3.65
N MET A 167 2.80 -13.32 -3.14
CA MET A 167 4.04 -13.16 -3.88
C MET A 167 4.70 -14.53 -4.12
N GLY A 168 5.02 -14.80 -5.38
CA GLY A 168 5.56 -16.09 -5.81
C GLY A 168 4.49 -17.16 -6.07
N GLU A 169 3.20 -16.82 -5.98
CA GLU A 169 2.11 -17.71 -6.42
C GLU A 169 2.08 -17.79 -7.94
N LEU A 170 1.85 -19.00 -8.45
CA LEU A 170 1.78 -19.25 -9.87
C LEU A 170 0.38 -18.89 -10.40
N ASP A 171 0.31 -17.95 -11.34
CA ASP A 171 -0.93 -17.66 -12.06
C ASP A 171 -1.32 -18.85 -12.95
N ARG A 172 -2.46 -19.44 -12.66
CA ARG A 172 -2.99 -20.64 -13.33
C ARG A 172 -3.68 -20.31 -14.65
N THR A 173 -4.06 -19.05 -14.88
CA THR A 173 -4.84 -18.63 -16.05
C THR A 173 -4.16 -19.01 -17.37
N PRO A 174 -2.85 -18.76 -17.57
CA PRO A 174 -2.16 -19.15 -18.79
C PRO A 174 -2.06 -20.67 -18.98
N PHE A 175 -2.00 -21.44 -17.89
CA PHE A 175 -1.95 -22.90 -17.93
C PHE A 175 -3.29 -23.48 -18.39
N ILE A 176 -4.40 -22.96 -17.84
CA ILE A 176 -5.76 -23.35 -18.27
C ILE A 176 -5.95 -23.02 -19.76
N ALA A 177 -5.58 -21.81 -20.19
CA ALA A 177 -5.65 -21.40 -21.59
C ALA A 177 -4.75 -22.26 -22.52
N ALA A 178 -3.61 -22.74 -22.03
CA ALA A 178 -2.75 -23.67 -22.77
C ALA A 178 -3.36 -25.07 -22.88
N MET A 179 -3.99 -25.58 -21.83
CA MET A 179 -4.61 -26.90 -21.83
C MET A 179 -5.89 -26.96 -22.66
N LYS A 180 -6.71 -25.92 -22.65
CA LYS A 180 -7.91 -25.81 -23.49
C LYS A 180 -7.63 -25.84 -25.00
N ARG A 181 -6.38 -25.58 -25.42
CA ARG A 181 -5.95 -25.73 -26.81
C ARG A 181 -5.68 -27.19 -27.20
N LYS A 182 -5.54 -28.10 -26.24
CA LYS A 182 -5.11 -29.49 -26.44
C LYS A 182 -6.13 -30.53 -25.95
N PHE A 183 -6.95 -30.19 -24.95
CA PHE A 183 -7.85 -31.10 -24.26
C PHE A 183 -9.29 -30.57 -24.26
N THR A 184 -10.25 -31.42 -23.90
CA THR A 184 -11.64 -31.00 -23.65
C THR A 184 -11.71 -30.08 -22.43
N ASP A 185 -12.77 -29.29 -22.28
CA ASP A 185 -12.89 -28.34 -21.14
C ASP A 185 -12.80 -29.03 -19.78
N GLU A 186 -13.39 -30.22 -19.63
CA GLU A 186 -13.38 -31.01 -18.39
C GLU A 186 -11.99 -31.57 -18.05
N GLU A 187 -11.22 -31.98 -19.07
CA GLU A 187 -9.86 -32.51 -18.90
C GLU A 187 -8.81 -31.39 -18.77
N ALA A 188 -9.05 -30.25 -19.42
CA ALA A 188 -8.11 -29.13 -19.47
C ALA A 188 -7.84 -28.55 -18.09
N ASP A 189 -8.87 -28.42 -17.25
CA ASP A 189 -8.73 -27.89 -15.90
C ASP A 189 -7.89 -28.82 -15.01
N VAL A 190 -8.12 -30.13 -15.09
CA VAL A 190 -7.33 -31.14 -14.35
C VAL A 190 -5.88 -31.13 -14.81
N LYS A 191 -5.64 -31.13 -16.13
CA LYS A 191 -4.28 -31.09 -16.70
C LYS A 191 -3.55 -29.79 -16.36
N ALA A 192 -4.27 -28.68 -16.31
CA ALA A 192 -3.69 -27.40 -15.92
C ALA A 192 -3.26 -27.41 -14.46
N LEU A 193 -4.08 -27.98 -13.56
CA LEU A 193 -3.75 -28.13 -12.14
C LEU A 193 -2.54 -29.05 -11.90
N GLU A 194 -2.46 -30.17 -12.63
CA GLU A 194 -1.29 -31.08 -12.59
C GLU A 194 -0.01 -30.34 -12.99
N LEU A 195 -0.05 -29.58 -14.11
CA LEU A 195 1.10 -28.84 -14.58
C LEU A 195 1.46 -27.67 -13.65
N CYS A 196 0.47 -26.95 -13.10
CA CYS A 196 0.71 -25.90 -12.11
C CYS A 196 1.42 -26.47 -10.89
N SER A 197 0.91 -27.57 -10.32
CA SER A 197 1.51 -28.22 -9.15
C SER A 197 2.97 -28.63 -9.38
N LEU A 198 3.28 -29.14 -10.58
CA LEU A 198 4.66 -29.49 -10.96
C LEU A 198 5.57 -28.25 -10.95
N TRP A 199 5.10 -27.13 -11.53
CA TRP A 199 5.89 -25.90 -11.61
C TRP A 199 5.97 -25.16 -10.28
N GLU A 200 4.91 -25.14 -9.48
CA GLU A 200 4.94 -24.69 -8.09
C GLU A 200 6.04 -25.46 -7.32
N GLY A 201 6.11 -26.78 -7.49
CA GLY A 201 7.19 -27.62 -6.94
C GLY A 201 8.57 -27.14 -7.36
N TYR A 202 8.81 -26.85 -8.64
CA TYR A 202 10.09 -26.29 -9.09
C TYR A 202 10.36 -24.89 -8.57
N ILE A 203 9.36 -24.02 -8.49
CA ILE A 203 9.51 -22.63 -7.99
C ILE A 203 9.92 -22.63 -6.51
N THR A 204 9.35 -23.56 -5.73
CA THR A 204 9.66 -23.71 -4.30
C THR A 204 10.94 -24.51 -4.02
N ASP A 205 11.54 -25.14 -5.04
CA ASP A 205 12.77 -25.92 -4.90
C ASP A 205 14.01 -24.99 -4.89
N PRO A 206 14.77 -24.91 -3.77
CA PRO A 206 15.96 -24.07 -3.70
C PRO A 206 17.04 -24.44 -4.72
N SER A 207 17.06 -25.68 -5.21
CA SER A 207 18.03 -26.14 -6.22
C SER A 207 17.69 -25.65 -7.63
N PHE A 208 16.43 -25.25 -7.87
CA PHE A 208 16.01 -24.70 -9.14
C PHE A 208 16.15 -23.17 -9.16
N CYS A 209 17.36 -22.71 -9.48
CA CYS A 209 17.67 -21.29 -9.64
C CYS A 209 17.99 -20.95 -11.10
N PRO A 210 16.99 -20.84 -12.01
CA PRO A 210 17.22 -20.52 -13.42
C PRO A 210 17.48 -19.01 -13.62
N PHE A 211 18.50 -18.48 -12.95
CA PHE A 211 18.85 -17.06 -12.98
C PHE A 211 20.25 -16.85 -13.54
N LYS A 212 20.45 -15.67 -14.14
CA LYS A 212 21.76 -15.19 -14.56
C LYS A 212 21.93 -13.72 -14.20
N ILE A 213 23.15 -13.34 -13.90
CA ILE A 213 23.52 -11.96 -13.62
C ILE A 213 23.97 -11.31 -14.93
N ILE A 214 23.39 -10.15 -15.24
CA ILE A 214 23.86 -9.28 -16.32
C ILE A 214 24.42 -8.02 -15.69
N THR A 215 25.65 -7.68 -16.06
CA THR A 215 26.32 -6.45 -15.64
C THR A 215 26.34 -5.47 -16.81
N ASN A 216 25.88 -4.24 -16.58
CA ASN A 216 25.95 -3.18 -17.59
C ASN A 216 27.36 -2.55 -17.64
N LYS A 217 27.60 -1.67 -18.62
CA LYS A 217 28.91 -1.00 -18.80
C LYS A 217 29.31 -0.09 -17.63
N GLU A 218 28.36 0.28 -16.77
CA GLU A 218 28.54 1.16 -15.61
C GLU A 218 28.78 0.36 -14.31
N GLY A 219 28.81 -0.98 -14.37
CA GLY A 219 29.04 -1.86 -13.22
C GLY A 219 27.77 -2.25 -12.44
N TYR A 220 26.59 -1.83 -12.86
CA TYR A 220 25.33 -2.27 -12.27
C TYR A 220 24.99 -3.69 -12.72
N SER A 221 24.84 -4.58 -11.75
CA SER A 221 24.47 -5.99 -11.95
C SER A 221 23.01 -6.22 -11.61
N LYS A 222 22.28 -6.90 -12.49
CA LYS A 222 20.88 -7.30 -12.27
C LYS A 222 20.72 -8.79 -12.52
N GLU A 223 20.06 -9.46 -11.59
CA GLU A 223 19.63 -10.85 -11.77
C GLU A 223 18.39 -10.90 -12.67
N ILE A 224 18.43 -11.75 -13.69
CA ILE A 224 17.29 -12.00 -14.58
C ILE A 224 17.08 -13.51 -14.78
N ILE A 225 15.89 -13.89 -15.23
CA ILE A 225 15.59 -15.28 -15.58
C ILE A 225 16.44 -15.71 -16.78
N ASP A 226 17.13 -16.84 -16.65
CA ASP A 226 17.80 -17.47 -17.76
C ASP A 226 16.82 -18.32 -18.59
N LEU A 227 16.21 -17.67 -19.59
CA LEU A 227 15.37 -18.35 -20.58
C LEU A 227 16.13 -19.41 -21.41
N SER A 228 17.46 -19.51 -21.27
CA SER A 228 18.26 -20.57 -21.87
C SER A 228 18.11 -21.92 -21.15
N ASN A 229 17.60 -21.91 -19.91
CA ASN A 229 17.38 -23.08 -19.08
C ASN A 229 16.53 -24.16 -19.79
N LEU A 230 16.96 -25.42 -19.70
CA LEU A 230 16.32 -26.54 -20.40
C LEU A 230 14.85 -26.72 -20.03
N LYS A 231 14.48 -26.61 -18.75
CA LYS A 231 13.08 -26.76 -18.30
C LYS A 231 12.21 -25.63 -18.84
N LEU A 232 12.69 -24.37 -18.78
CA LEU A 232 11.96 -23.21 -19.30
C LEU A 232 11.83 -23.24 -20.84
N LYS A 233 12.85 -23.71 -21.56
CA LYS A 233 12.78 -23.92 -23.02
C LYS A 233 11.73 -24.95 -23.40
N SER A 234 11.71 -26.08 -22.71
CA SER A 234 10.72 -27.14 -22.94
C SER A 234 9.30 -26.64 -22.66
N LEU A 235 9.11 -25.93 -21.54
CA LEU A 235 7.83 -25.31 -21.18
C LEU A 235 7.33 -24.36 -22.28
N ARG A 236 8.22 -23.51 -22.80
CA ARG A 236 7.90 -22.58 -23.89
C ARG A 236 7.47 -23.29 -25.15
N LYS A 237 8.24 -24.30 -25.56
CA LYS A 237 7.99 -25.06 -26.79
C LYS A 237 6.63 -25.76 -26.74
N GLU A 238 6.28 -26.29 -25.57
CA GLU A 238 5.10 -27.13 -25.42
C GLU A 238 3.81 -26.35 -25.09
N TYR A 239 3.90 -25.26 -24.34
CA TYR A 239 2.73 -24.56 -23.79
C TYR A 239 2.62 -23.07 -24.16
N GLY A 240 3.69 -22.47 -24.70
CA GLY A 240 3.70 -21.08 -25.16
C GLY A 240 4.47 -20.14 -24.24
N VAL A 241 4.52 -18.86 -24.65
CA VAL A 241 5.29 -17.83 -23.94
C VAL A 241 4.58 -17.37 -22.67
N GLU A 242 3.25 -17.35 -22.68
CA GLU A 242 2.41 -16.85 -21.58
C GLU A 242 2.57 -17.71 -20.31
N VAL A 243 2.72 -19.03 -20.48
CA VAL A 243 2.98 -19.97 -19.38
C VAL A 243 4.38 -19.75 -18.80
N VAL A 244 5.37 -19.50 -19.65
CA VAL A 244 6.75 -19.20 -19.21
C VAL A 244 6.82 -17.86 -18.50
N ASP A 245 6.06 -16.87 -18.95
CA ASP A 245 6.00 -15.54 -18.33
C ASP A 245 5.35 -15.62 -16.94
N ALA A 246 4.30 -16.44 -16.77
CA ALA A 246 3.71 -16.70 -15.45
C ALA A 246 4.72 -17.34 -14.48
N VAL A 247 5.43 -18.39 -14.93
CA VAL A 247 6.49 -19.02 -14.14
C VAL A 247 7.63 -18.04 -13.82
N SER A 248 8.05 -17.25 -14.81
CA SER A 248 9.14 -16.27 -14.65
C SER A 248 8.78 -15.20 -13.63
N ARG A 249 7.52 -14.72 -13.65
CA ARG A 249 7.02 -13.76 -12.66
C ARG A 249 7.01 -14.36 -11.26
N ALA A 250 6.48 -15.56 -11.10
CA ALA A 250 6.48 -16.24 -9.81
C ALA A 250 7.91 -16.48 -9.26
N LEU A 251 8.86 -16.86 -10.11
CA LEU A 251 10.27 -17.02 -9.73
C LEU A 251 10.91 -15.70 -9.28
N LEU A 252 10.67 -14.61 -10.01
CA LEU A 252 11.18 -13.29 -9.66
C LEU A 252 10.60 -12.80 -8.33
N GLU A 253 9.29 -12.92 -8.15
CA GLU A 253 8.62 -12.55 -6.89
C GLU A 253 9.12 -13.43 -5.73
N MET A 254 9.35 -14.73 -5.96
CA MET A 254 9.91 -15.62 -4.95
C MET A 254 11.31 -15.19 -4.51
N ASN A 255 12.18 -14.79 -5.43
CA ASN A 255 13.50 -14.26 -5.09
C ASN A 255 13.42 -12.91 -4.36
N GLU A 256 12.53 -12.02 -4.79
CA GLU A 256 12.39 -10.69 -4.17
C GLU A 256 11.87 -10.77 -2.73
N TYR A 257 10.87 -11.62 -2.48
CA TYR A 257 10.19 -11.66 -1.18
C TYR A 257 10.73 -12.74 -0.23
N ASN A 258 11.26 -13.85 -0.76
CA ASN A 258 11.70 -14.97 0.06
C ASN A 258 12.69 -15.92 -0.64
N ALA A 259 13.82 -15.38 -1.14
CA ALA A 259 14.82 -16.17 -1.88
C ALA A 259 15.31 -17.43 -1.13
N SER A 260 15.52 -17.32 0.18
CA SER A 260 16.05 -18.43 0.99
C SER A 260 14.97 -19.41 1.44
N GLY A 261 13.79 -18.91 1.85
CA GLY A 261 12.73 -19.75 2.40
C GLY A 261 11.88 -20.44 1.33
N ARG A 262 11.81 -19.88 0.12
CA ARG A 262 11.08 -20.45 -1.03
C ARG A 262 9.59 -20.78 -0.78
N TYR A 263 8.97 -20.12 0.19
CA TYR A 263 7.52 -20.15 0.41
C TYR A 263 6.90 -18.83 -0.01
N THR A 264 5.63 -18.88 -0.43
CA THR A 264 4.89 -17.70 -0.86
C THR A 264 4.63 -16.73 0.30
N VAL A 265 4.66 -15.43 0.01
CA VAL A 265 4.49 -14.38 1.03
C VAL A 265 3.26 -13.55 0.70
N PRO A 266 2.25 -13.48 1.59
CA PRO A 266 1.13 -12.58 1.39
C PRO A 266 1.58 -11.13 1.61
N GLU A 267 1.15 -10.24 0.72
CA GLU A 267 1.50 -8.84 0.77
C GLU A 267 0.30 -7.95 0.47
N LEU A 268 0.19 -6.82 1.17
CA LEU A 268 -0.82 -5.80 0.86
C LEU A 268 -0.48 -5.17 -0.49
N TRP A 269 -1.40 -5.25 -1.44
CA TRP A 269 -1.17 -4.88 -2.83
C TRP A 269 -2.21 -3.88 -3.33
N ASN A 270 -1.77 -2.91 -4.11
CA ASN A 270 -2.61 -2.03 -4.91
C ASN A 270 -2.57 -2.56 -6.34
N PHE A 271 -3.65 -3.20 -6.77
CA PHE A 271 -3.78 -3.81 -8.09
C PHE A 271 -3.96 -2.77 -9.20
N GLY A 272 -4.37 -1.53 -8.87
CA GLY A 272 -4.47 -0.44 -9.85
C GLY A 272 -3.12 0.14 -10.25
N ASP A 273 -2.21 0.24 -9.29
CA ASP A 273 -0.86 0.80 -9.50
C ASP A 273 0.22 -0.29 -9.67
N ASP A 274 -0.17 -1.57 -9.60
CA ASP A 274 0.69 -2.76 -9.59
C ASP A 274 1.92 -2.63 -8.65
N ARG A 275 1.65 -2.27 -7.39
CA ARG A 275 2.69 -2.13 -6.36
C ARG A 275 2.18 -2.47 -4.96
N LYS A 276 3.12 -2.64 -4.03
CA LYS A 276 2.84 -2.74 -2.60
C LYS A 276 1.99 -1.56 -2.12
N ALA A 277 0.90 -1.89 -1.43
CA ALA A 277 0.01 -0.90 -0.82
C ALA A 277 0.60 -0.40 0.50
N THR A 278 0.45 0.89 0.73
CA THR A 278 0.75 1.53 2.02
C THR A 278 -0.39 1.28 3.00
N LEU A 279 -0.09 1.24 4.31
CA LEU A 279 -1.12 1.07 5.34
C LEU A 279 -2.20 2.17 5.26
N LYS A 280 -1.81 3.40 4.91
CA LYS A 280 -2.73 4.51 4.69
C LYS A 280 -3.73 4.21 3.57
N GLU A 281 -3.27 3.68 2.44
CA GLU A 281 -4.14 3.30 1.32
C GLU A 281 -5.13 2.20 1.73
N VAL A 282 -4.64 1.19 2.45
CA VAL A 282 -5.45 0.08 2.93
C VAL A 282 -6.52 0.54 3.92
N VAL A 283 -6.16 1.35 4.92
CA VAL A 283 -7.12 1.91 5.88
C VAL A 283 -8.17 2.78 5.18
N LEU A 284 -7.75 3.65 4.26
CA LEU A 284 -8.69 4.47 3.48
C LEU A 284 -9.61 3.63 2.61
N HIS A 285 -9.14 2.51 2.07
CA HIS A 285 -9.94 1.55 1.32
C HIS A 285 -11.03 0.94 2.22
N ILE A 286 -10.64 0.35 3.34
CA ILE A 286 -11.55 -0.27 4.32
C ILE A 286 -12.60 0.75 4.79
N MET A 287 -12.19 1.97 5.17
CA MET A 287 -13.12 3.01 5.61
C MET A 287 -14.13 3.43 4.53
N LYS A 288 -13.76 3.36 3.25
CA LYS A 288 -14.70 3.62 2.14
C LYS A 288 -15.66 2.45 1.94
N THR A 289 -15.15 1.22 2.01
CA THR A 289 -15.94 0.00 1.83
C THR A 289 -16.98 -0.14 2.94
N TRP A 290 -16.61 0.15 4.20
CA TRP A 290 -17.51 0.14 5.36
C TRP A 290 -18.66 1.16 5.29
N LYS A 291 -18.48 2.28 4.57
CA LYS A 291 -19.52 3.31 4.39
C LYS A 291 -20.55 2.96 3.33
N ARG A 292 -20.38 1.86 2.58
CA ARG A 292 -21.35 1.41 1.59
C ARG A 292 -22.45 0.62 2.32
N PRO A 293 -23.74 0.91 2.11
CA PRO A 293 -24.81 0.12 2.70
C PRO A 293 -24.70 -1.32 2.20
N ILE A 294 -24.50 -2.26 3.13
CA ILE A 294 -24.48 -3.70 2.86
C ILE A 294 -25.82 -4.05 2.21
N LYS A 295 -25.84 -4.29 0.89
CA LYS A 295 -27.01 -4.84 0.21
C LYS A 295 -27.20 -6.25 0.77
N ARG A 296 -28.11 -6.41 1.73
CA ARG A 296 -28.49 -7.73 2.28
C ARG A 296 -28.84 -8.65 1.11
N LYS A 297 -28.10 -9.76 0.97
CA LYS A 297 -28.45 -10.83 0.03
C LYS A 297 -29.86 -11.30 0.37
N ARG A 298 -30.82 -11.15 -0.54
CA ARG A 298 -32.14 -11.78 -0.44
C ARG A 298 -31.93 -13.28 -0.59
N THR A 299 -31.96 -14.02 0.51
CA THR A 299 -32.09 -15.48 0.48
C THR A 299 -33.44 -15.81 -0.14
N VAL A 300 -33.46 -16.20 -1.41
CA VAL A 300 -34.65 -16.79 -2.03
C VAL A 300 -34.70 -18.24 -1.53
N MET A 301 -35.54 -18.49 -0.53
CA MET A 301 -35.94 -19.86 -0.17
C MET A 301 -36.71 -20.44 -1.35
N GLN A 302 -36.10 -21.36 -2.10
CA GLN A 302 -36.83 -22.23 -3.01
C GLN A 302 -37.67 -23.20 -2.18
N THR A 303 -38.96 -22.95 -2.08
CA THR A 303 -39.94 -23.95 -1.61
C THR A 303 -40.09 -25.01 -2.70
N ARG A 304 -39.50 -26.19 -2.47
CA ARG A 304 -39.80 -27.39 -3.26
C ARG A 304 -41.25 -27.79 -3.00
N SER A 305 -42.12 -27.56 -3.97
CA SER A 305 -43.47 -28.13 -4.01
C SER A 305 -43.37 -29.62 -4.34
N SER A 306 -43.57 -30.46 -3.33
CA SER A 306 -43.75 -31.91 -3.50
C SER A 306 -45.16 -32.16 -4.03
N GLY A 307 -45.29 -32.36 -5.34
CA GLY A 307 -46.54 -32.78 -5.96
C GLY A 307 -46.85 -34.24 -5.62
N VAL A 308 -47.74 -34.47 -4.67
CA VAL A 308 -48.38 -35.79 -4.46
C VAL A 308 -49.55 -35.90 -5.43
N LYS A 309 -49.39 -36.73 -6.47
CA LYS A 309 -50.50 -37.15 -7.34
C LYS A 309 -51.33 -38.19 -6.58
N CYS A 310 -52.54 -37.83 -6.17
CA CYS A 310 -53.54 -38.77 -5.69
C CYS A 310 -54.36 -39.26 -6.89
N THR A 311 -54.18 -40.52 -7.28
CA THR A 311 -55.01 -41.20 -8.28
C THR A 311 -56.24 -41.79 -7.59
N THR A 312 -57.41 -41.23 -7.86
CA THR A 312 -58.71 -41.86 -7.57
C THR A 312 -59.15 -42.66 -8.78
N ASN A 313 -59.10 -43.99 -8.68
CA ASN A 313 -59.82 -44.87 -9.61
C ASN A 313 -61.25 -45.09 -9.10
N LYS A 314 -62.21 -44.87 -9.99
CA LYS A 314 -63.52 -45.53 -9.98
C LYS A 314 -63.39 -46.86 -10.69
#